data_AF-A0A3B0SUX1-F1
#
_entry.id   AF-A0A3B0SUX1-F1
#
_cell.length_a   1.000
_cell.length_b   1.000
_cell.length_c   1.000
_cell.angle_alpha   90.00
_cell.angle_beta   90.00
_cell.angle_gamma   90.00
#
_symmetry.space_group_name_H-M   'P 1'
#
loop_
_entity.id
_entity.type
_entity.pdbx_description
1 polymer ?
#
loop_
_entity_poly.entity_id
_entity_poly.type
_entity_poly.pdbx_seq_one_letter_code
_entity_poly.pdbx_strand_id
1 'polypeptide(L)'
;TPEGTGMKVEVSFDGDDVVISVEDAGQGFVDGSVIDRGASSADSTGLGLDIVRRTVEGSEGLLSIGRSRELGGAGIVIRLPLIAT
;
A
#
# COMPACT_ATOMS: atom_id res chain seq x y z
N THR A 1 -7.52 -8.27 7.92
CA THR A 1 -8.74 -8.02 7.12
C THR A 1 -9.60 -9.27 7.13
N PRO A 2 -10.91 -9.18 7.42
CA PRO A 2 -11.80 -10.34 7.43
C PRO A 2 -11.90 -11.05 6.08
N GLU A 3 -12.14 -12.35 6.10
CA GLU A 3 -12.41 -13.12 4.88
C GLU A 3 -13.66 -12.61 4.15
N GLY A 4 -13.63 -12.63 2.81
CA GLY A 4 -14.73 -12.11 1.98
C GLY A 4 -14.77 -10.58 1.83
N THR A 5 -13.83 -9.84 2.44
CA THR A 5 -13.69 -8.39 2.24
C THR A 5 -13.31 -8.09 0.79
N GLY A 6 -14.04 -7.19 0.13
CA GLY A 6 -13.72 -6.73 -1.22
C GLY A 6 -12.35 -6.07 -1.31
N MET A 7 -11.64 -6.28 -2.42
CA MET A 7 -10.33 -5.70 -2.69
C MET A 7 -10.26 -5.23 -4.15
N LYS A 8 -9.55 -4.11 -4.39
CA LYS A 8 -9.22 -3.60 -5.71
C LYS A 8 -7.70 -3.45 -5.83
N VAL A 9 -7.16 -3.86 -6.98
CA VAL A 9 -5.77 -3.62 -7.36
C VAL A 9 -5.77 -2.95 -8.73
N GLU A 10 -5.06 -1.84 -8.85
CA GLU A 10 -4.96 -1.10 -10.09
C GLU A 10 -3.50 -0.74 -10.37
N VAL A 11 -3.15 -0.74 -11.65
CA VAL A 11 -1.84 -0.29 -12.14
C VAL A 11 -2.10 0.77 -13.20
N SER A 12 -1.42 1.89 -13.06
CA SER A 12 -1.51 3.03 -13.98
C SER A 12 -0.12 3.62 -14.23
N PHE A 13 -0.04 4.48 -15.24
CA PHE A 13 1.17 5.23 -15.57
C PHE A 13 0.92 6.70 -15.26
N ASP A 14 1.91 7.36 -14.67
CA ASP A 14 1.88 8.79 -14.41
C ASP A 14 3.24 9.40 -14.72
N GLY A 15 3.37 9.94 -15.94
CA GLY A 15 4.64 10.38 -16.48
C GLY A 15 5.62 9.22 -16.61
N ASP A 16 6.80 9.38 -16.00
CA ASP A 16 7.86 8.37 -15.96
C ASP A 16 7.74 7.42 -14.76
N ASP A 17 6.56 7.34 -14.12
CA ASP A 17 6.32 6.40 -13.02
C ASP A 17 5.23 5.37 -13.36
N VAL A 18 5.39 4.16 -12.81
CA VAL A 18 4.28 3.22 -12.61
C VAL A 18 3.67 3.46 -11.22
N VAL A 19 2.35 3.61 -11.18
CA VAL A 19 1.59 3.74 -9.94
C VAL A 19 0.74 2.49 -9.74
N ILE A 20 0.94 1.81 -8.61
CA ILE A 20 0.18 0.63 -8.18
C ILE A 20 -0.65 1.03 -6.96
N SER A 21 -1.97 0.83 -7.02
CA SER A 21 -2.85 1.00 -5.87
C SER A 21 -3.43 -0.34 -5.42
N VAL A 22 -3.52 -0.51 -4.11
CA VAL A 22 -4.19 -1.65 -3.46
C VAL A 22 -5.15 -1.08 -2.43
N GLU A 23 -6.42 -1.44 -2.56
CA GLU A 23 -7.50 -0.99 -1.70
C GLU A 23 -8.31 -2.17 -1.17
N ASP A 24 -8.74 -2.12 0.09
CA ASP A 24 -9.73 -3.06 0.65
C ASP A 24 -10.97 -2.33 1.20
N ALA A 25 -12.07 -3.07 1.33
CA ALA A 25 -13.33 -2.62 1.92
C ALA A 25 -13.45 -2.94 3.42
N GLY A 26 -12.31 -3.16 4.10
CA GLY A 26 -12.26 -3.55 5.50
C GLY A 26 -12.35 -2.35 6.45
N GLN A 27 -11.95 -2.56 7.70
CA GLN A 27 -11.90 -1.49 8.72
C GLN A 27 -10.79 -0.45 8.48
N GLY A 28 -9.86 -0.73 7.56
CA GLY A 28 -8.67 0.08 7.32
C GLY A 28 -7.65 0.04 8.46
N PHE A 29 -6.75 1.01 8.45
CA PHE A 29 -5.72 1.14 9.48
C PHE A 29 -6.30 1.86 10.71
N VAL A 30 -6.67 1.07 11.72
CA VAL A 30 -7.19 1.58 12.99
C VAL A 30 -6.03 2.22 13.77
N ASP A 31 -6.21 3.47 14.18
CA ASP A 31 -5.32 4.26 15.07
C ASP A 31 -4.10 4.97 14.48
N GLY A 32 -3.93 5.06 13.15
CA GLY A 32 -2.81 5.84 12.57
C GLY A 32 -1.41 5.29 12.91
N SER A 33 -1.34 4.15 13.59
CA SER A 33 -0.14 3.41 13.98
C SER A 33 0.71 2.96 12.80
N VAL A 34 0.15 3.02 11.58
CA VAL A 34 0.87 2.69 10.34
C VAL A 34 1.83 3.80 9.92
N ILE A 35 1.65 5.02 10.43
CA ILE A 35 2.57 6.14 10.20
C ILE A 35 3.87 5.94 11.01
N ASP A 36 3.78 5.32 12.20
CA ASP A 36 4.94 4.99 13.01
C ASP A 36 5.39 3.54 12.79
N ARG A 37 6.36 3.38 11.88
CA ARG A 37 7.18 2.18 11.66
C ARG A 37 6.44 0.88 11.36
N GLY A 38 6.12 0.61 10.08
CA GLY A 38 6.05 -0.76 9.53
C GLY A 38 5.14 -1.76 10.27
N ALA A 39 4.29 -1.30 11.19
CA ALA A 39 3.52 -2.14 12.07
C ALA A 39 2.13 -2.30 11.44
N SER A 40 1.95 -3.35 10.65
CA SER A 40 0.60 -3.85 10.41
C SER A 40 0.07 -4.39 11.75
N SER A 41 -0.73 -3.61 12.48
CA SER A 41 -1.26 -4.00 13.79
C SER A 41 -2.45 -4.98 13.71
N ALA A 42 -2.42 -5.92 12.76
CA ALA A 42 -3.49 -6.89 12.56
C ALA A 42 -2.89 -8.27 12.33
N ASP A 43 -2.83 -9.12 13.37
CA ASP A 43 -2.55 -10.58 13.38
C ASP A 43 -1.46 -11.13 12.45
N SER A 44 -0.59 -10.26 11.93
CA SER A 44 0.44 -10.52 10.94
C SER A 44 1.77 -10.08 11.53
N THR A 45 2.87 -10.69 11.07
CA THR A 45 4.23 -10.45 11.58
C THR A 45 4.74 -9.02 11.35
N GLY A 46 3.96 -8.13 10.71
CA GLY A 46 4.41 -6.79 10.31
C GLY A 46 5.25 -6.80 9.04
N LEU A 47 5.66 -7.96 8.53
CA LEU A 47 6.66 -8.06 7.48
C LEU A 47 6.16 -7.62 6.10
N GLY A 48 4.87 -7.74 5.82
CA GLY A 48 4.33 -7.43 4.49
C GLY A 48 4.63 -5.99 4.06
N LEU A 49 4.23 -5.01 4.88
CA LEU A 49 4.49 -3.59 4.59
C LEU A 49 5.98 -3.22 4.74
N ASP A 50 6.72 -3.90 5.62
CA ASP A 50 8.17 -3.70 5.76
C ASP A 50 8.95 -4.15 4.51
N ILE A 51 8.54 -5.26 3.88
CA ILE A 51 9.09 -5.71 2.60
C ILE A 51 8.76 -4.69 1.51
N VAL A 52 7.48 -4.29 1.38
CA VAL A 52 7.06 -3.30 0.38
C VAL A 52 7.86 -2.01 0.54
N ARG A 53 8.00 -1.49 1.76
CA ARG A 53 8.80 -0.29 2.05
C ARG A 53 10.24 -0.45 1.53
N ARG A 54 10.95 -1.50 1.95
CA ARG A 54 12.35 -1.72 1.54
C ARG A 54 12.50 -1.88 0.03
N THR A 55 11.56 -2.55 -0.63
CA THR A 55 11.55 -2.68 -2.09
C THR A 55 11.36 -1.34 -2.78
N VAL A 56 10.42 -0.53 -2.30
CA VAL A 56 10.13 0.80 -2.86
C VAL A 56 11.31 1.75 -2.63
N GLU A 57 11.84 1.83 -1.41
CA GLU A 57 13.00 2.67 -1.07
C GLU A 57 14.24 2.26 -1.88
N GLY A 58 14.50 0.96 -2.03
CA GLY A 58 15.61 0.44 -2.83
C GLY A 58 15.46 0.66 -4.34
N SER A 59 14.27 1.02 -4.80
CA SER A 59 13.95 1.33 -6.20
C SER A 59 13.76 2.84 -6.44
N GLU A 60 14.16 3.68 -5.47
CA GLU A 60 13.97 5.13 -5.51
C GLU A 60 12.50 5.57 -5.68
N GLY A 61 11.56 4.72 -5.25
CA GLY A 61 10.13 4.97 -5.34
C GLY A 61 9.52 5.63 -4.11
N LEU A 62 8.21 5.82 -4.15
CA LEU A 62 7.40 6.39 -3.06
C LEU A 62 6.30 5.44 -2.63
N LEU A 63 6.09 5.35 -1.32
CA LEU A 63 5.03 4.55 -0.68
C LEU A 63 4.11 5.48 0.12
N SER A 64 2.82 5.44 -0.17
CA SER A 64 1.77 6.12 0.60
C SER A 64 0.80 5.10 1.17
N ILE A 65 0.44 5.27 2.44
CA ILE A 65 -0.46 4.37 3.14
C ILE A 65 -1.50 5.21 3.87
N GLY A 66 -2.76 4.83 3.78
CA GLY A 66 -3.86 5.55 4.40
C GLY A 66 -5.19 4.86 4.19
N ARG A 67 -6.26 5.65 4.13
CA ARG A 67 -7.60 5.13 3.87
C ARG A 67 -7.82 4.96 2.38
N SER A 68 -8.41 3.84 1.98
CA SER A 68 -8.90 3.61 0.63
C SER A 68 -9.88 4.73 0.25
N ARG A 69 -9.71 5.28 -0.96
CA ARG A 69 -10.59 6.35 -1.48
C ARG A 69 -11.88 5.77 -2.03
N GLU A 70 -11.84 4.56 -2.60
CA GLU A 70 -12.99 3.94 -3.25
C GLU A 70 -13.75 2.97 -2.37
N LEU A 71 -13.04 2.07 -1.69
CA LEU A 71 -13.61 0.97 -0.90
C LEU A 71 -13.74 1.29 0.60
N GLY A 72 -13.07 2.35 1.08
CA GLY A 72 -13.24 2.90 2.42
C GLY A 72 -12.48 2.19 3.55
N GLY A 73 -11.80 1.07 3.26
CA GLY A 73 -10.89 0.36 4.17
C GLY A 73 -9.43 0.80 4.02
N ALA A 74 -8.49 -0.13 3.92
CA ALA A 74 -7.07 0.17 3.79
C ALA A 74 -6.71 0.60 2.37
N GLY A 75 -5.89 1.63 2.21
CA GLY A 75 -5.38 2.10 0.93
C GLY A 75 -3.86 2.18 0.93
N ILE A 76 -3.24 1.57 -0.07
CA ILE A 76 -1.78 1.57 -0.29
C ILE A 76 -1.54 2.03 -1.72
N VAL A 77 -0.61 2.99 -1.89
CA VAL A 77 -0.17 3.47 -3.20
C VAL A 77 1.34 3.38 -3.27
N ILE A 78 1.82 2.69 -4.30
CA ILE A 78 3.23 2.53 -4.62
C ILE A 78 3.48 3.27 -5.92
N ARG A 79 4.53 4.09 -5.96
CA ARG A 79 5.02 4.77 -7.16
C ARG A 79 6.46 4.37 -7.39
N LEU A 80 6.76 3.87 -8.58
CA LEU A 80 8.08 3.39 -8.96
C LEU A 80 8.52 4.06 -10.26
N PRO A 81 9.78 4.52 -10.38
CA PRO A 81 10.32 5.01 -11.64
C PRO A 81 10.27 3.93 -12.73
N LEU A 82 9.88 4.32 -13.94
CA LEU A 82 9.99 3.50 -15.14
C LEU A 82 11.44 3.45 -15.59
N ILE A 83 11.97 2.24 -15.67
CA ILE A 83 13.25 2.02 -16.34
C ILE A 83 12.94 1.81 -17.82
N ALA A 84 13.40 2.74 -18.65
CA ALA A 84 13.43 2.52 -20.10
C ALA A 84 14.41 1.38 -20.40
N THR A 85 13.88 0.23 -20.82
CA THR A 85 14.65 -0.91 -21.35
C THR A 85 15.26 -0.61 -22.72
#